data_AF-A0A962NDJ6-F1
#
_entry.id   AF-A0A962NDJ6-F1
#
_cell.length_a   1.000
_cell.length_b   1.000
_cell.length_c   1.000
_cell.angle_alpha   90.00
_cell.angle_beta   90.00
_cell.angle_gamma   90.00
#
_symmetry.space_group_name_H-M   'P 1'
#
loop_
_entity.id
_entity.type
_entity.pdbx_description
1 polymer ?
#
loop_
_entity_poly.entity_id
_entity_poly.type
_entity_poly.pdbx_seq_one_letter_code
_entity_poly.pdbx_strand_id
1 'polypeptide(L)'
;SGSRSYNTHILVDLNQYRINGQCSCPVGQQCKHALAALLAYVGHKPTPEVRSTGSRPEEPSELDRWLQVLEQAGHAEASPSFTADAATRPELLYLLRHPARAGNRLELEPRKATRLKRGGYGQSYRAQLDDLLHKWQTPSFQCQPLDQDIAHLVIPHRHSNYHSPDNHFILEGSLGQLALEMLFRTGRAYWKDLETPALRAGPPRTLQFVWEAHQGSRQLRPQVTPAMHDYFQLEKLYYVDTLRGECGVLEHAPLGVDQVLHLLEAPPVPEAQAKKTSRRLLEIIPPDVELPLPDPSMNPVTVEITDVDPVPVLELHSDGQHDNSPTHQGLSLSFDYQGHLLHPGHQQALVTVREDTTRYRIHRQLETEQAARERLQQSYGFSAQEQAHPLDLWLDAGNPALAALLWNNFLDNGIPVLEQEGWRISRDDSFQLAFTLVDNWEAELKSSGEQWFELGIGFEVEGQRINLLPILVDMLASMRSPQELTTLLQLQEYLLVPLEDGRWRP
;
A
#
# COMPACT_ATOMS: atom_id res chain seq x y z
N SER A 1 -36.67 24.32 25.22
CA SER A 1 -36.02 25.03 26.33
C SER A 1 -36.88 26.20 26.75
N GLY A 2 -37.48 26.30 27.92
CA GLY A 2 -37.13 25.80 29.25
C GLY A 2 -37.18 27.01 30.18
N SER A 3 -38.06 27.02 31.18
CA SER A 3 -38.46 28.15 32.05
C SER A 3 -37.36 28.72 32.98
N ARG A 4 -36.08 28.57 32.62
CA ARG A 4 -34.96 29.10 33.40
C ARG A 4 -34.77 30.60 33.12
N SER A 5 -34.76 31.41 34.17
CA SER A 5 -34.40 32.82 34.12
C SER A 5 -32.87 32.97 34.06
N TYR A 6 -32.40 33.88 33.21
CA TYR A 6 -30.98 34.24 33.10
C TYR A 6 -30.82 35.75 33.27
N ASN A 7 -29.88 36.16 34.11
CA ASN A 7 -29.56 37.57 34.30
C ASN A 7 -28.66 38.03 33.15
N THR A 8 -29.03 39.15 32.54
CA THR A 8 -28.37 39.66 31.34
C THR A 8 -28.00 41.13 31.56
N HIS A 9 -26.73 41.45 31.43
CA HIS A 9 -26.19 42.80 31.50
C HIS A 9 -25.70 43.23 30.13
N ILE A 10 -26.11 44.43 29.69
CA ILE A 10 -25.71 45.01 28.42
C ILE A 10 -24.97 46.31 28.71
N LEU A 11 -23.73 46.38 28.25
CA LEU A 11 -22.90 47.57 28.26
C LEU A 11 -22.90 48.18 26.86
N VAL A 12 -23.31 49.43 26.75
CA VAL A 12 -23.28 50.20 25.50
C VAL A 12 -22.17 51.22 25.62
N ASP A 13 -21.08 51.02 24.88
CA ASP A 13 -20.01 52.00 24.74
C ASP A 13 -20.33 52.91 23.54
N LEU A 14 -20.78 54.12 23.85
CA LEU A 14 -21.16 55.12 22.84
C LEU A 14 -19.96 55.78 22.16
N ASN A 15 -18.76 55.73 22.76
CA ASN A 15 -17.55 56.31 22.18
C ASN A 15 -16.93 55.39 21.12
N GLN A 16 -17.02 54.08 21.34
CA GLN A 16 -16.50 53.07 20.41
C GLN A 16 -17.59 52.42 19.55
N TYR A 17 -18.85 52.86 19.65
CA TYR A 17 -20.01 52.28 18.97
C TYR A 17 -20.11 50.75 19.15
N ARG A 18 -19.85 50.26 20.35
CA ARG A 18 -19.82 48.82 20.68
C ARG A 18 -20.86 48.47 21.72
N ILE A 19 -21.50 47.32 21.54
CA ILE A 19 -22.47 46.76 22.48
C ILE A 19 -21.93 45.42 22.97
N ASN A 20 -21.71 45.30 24.27
CA ASN A 20 -21.21 44.09 24.91
C ASN A 20 -22.28 43.51 25.84
N GLY A 21 -22.76 42.31 25.51
CA GLY A 21 -23.75 41.58 26.30
C GLY A 21 -23.13 40.43 27.08
N GLN A 22 -23.32 40.43 28.41
CA GLN A 22 -22.98 39.34 29.31
C GLN A 22 -24.25 38.73 29.89
N CYS A 23 -24.32 37.41 29.94
CA CYS A 23 -25.50 36.68 30.40
C CYS A 23 -25.10 35.47 31.25
N SER A 24 -25.87 35.19 32.30
CA SER A 24 -25.67 34.01 33.17
C SER A 24 -26.09 32.68 32.54
N CYS A 25 -26.33 32.65 31.22
CA CYS A 25 -26.62 31.43 30.48
C CYS A 25 -25.32 30.69 30.09
N PRO A 26 -25.39 29.40 29.70
CA PRO A 26 -24.21 28.61 29.36
C PRO A 26 -23.35 29.17 28.20
N VAL A 27 -23.93 30.04 27.37
CA VAL A 27 -23.22 30.71 26.25
C VAL A 27 -22.36 31.90 26.75
N GLY A 28 -22.69 32.48 27.90
CA GLY A 28 -21.89 33.52 28.56
C GLY A 28 -21.94 34.91 27.91
N GLN A 29 -21.41 35.08 26.71
CA GLN A 29 -21.32 36.37 26.03
C GLN A 29 -22.06 36.39 24.68
N GLN A 30 -22.58 37.57 24.30
CA GLN A 30 -23.24 37.84 23.01
C GLN A 30 -24.32 36.81 22.61
N CYS A 31 -24.96 36.19 23.59
CA CYS A 31 -25.96 35.16 23.37
C CYS A 31 -27.30 35.75 22.89
N LYS A 32 -28.19 34.87 22.42
CA LYS A 32 -29.56 35.24 22.02
C LYS A 32 -30.35 35.97 23.12
N HIS A 33 -30.06 35.73 24.40
CA HIS A 33 -30.72 36.44 25.50
C HIS A 33 -30.25 37.91 25.61
N ALA A 34 -28.96 38.19 25.33
CA ALA A 34 -28.45 39.55 25.26
C ALA A 34 -29.08 40.33 24.09
N LEU A 35 -29.21 39.68 22.93
CA LEU A 35 -29.91 40.28 21.80
C LEU A 35 -31.40 40.52 22.09
N ALA A 36 -32.08 39.55 22.70
CA ALA A 36 -33.49 39.68 23.07
C ALA A 36 -33.73 40.80 24.08
N ALA A 37 -32.87 40.96 25.08
CA ALA A 37 -32.94 42.04 26.05
C ALA A 37 -32.69 43.42 25.41
N LEU A 38 -31.75 43.52 24.46
CA LEU A 38 -31.50 44.74 23.69
C LEU A 38 -32.71 45.12 22.83
N LEU A 39 -33.28 44.15 22.10
CA LEU A 39 -34.47 44.34 21.26
C LEU A 39 -35.69 44.71 22.10
N ALA A 40 -35.86 44.11 23.28
CA ALA A 40 -36.91 44.46 24.22
C ALA A 40 -36.77 45.90 24.73
N TYR A 41 -35.54 46.34 25.03
CA TYR A 41 -35.24 47.72 25.44
C TYR A 41 -35.53 48.72 24.31
N VAL A 42 -35.11 48.42 23.08
CA VAL A 42 -35.36 49.26 21.90
C VAL A 42 -36.85 49.25 21.52
N GLY A 43 -37.59 48.18 21.83
CA GLY A 43 -38.98 47.97 21.44
C GLY A 43 -40.05 48.44 22.45
N HIS A 44 -39.72 48.94 23.64
CA HIS A 44 -40.72 49.30 24.64
C HIS A 44 -41.17 50.77 24.58
N LYS A 45 -42.42 51.00 24.16
CA LYS A 45 -43.30 52.10 24.63
C LYS A 45 -44.32 51.49 25.62
N PRO A 46 -44.68 52.14 26.75
CA PRO A 46 -45.70 51.65 27.68
C PRO A 46 -47.10 51.92 27.08
N THR A 47 -48.18 51.14 27.25
CA THR A 47 -48.95 50.76 28.47
C THR A 47 -50.14 49.82 28.02
N PRO A 48 -51.12 49.37 28.85
CA PRO A 48 -51.35 47.94 29.15
C PRO A 48 -52.78 47.37 28.85
N GLU A 49 -53.02 46.12 29.31
CA GLU A 49 -54.29 45.36 29.47
C GLU A 49 -54.94 44.79 28.18
N VAL A 50 -55.51 43.57 28.12
CA VAL A 50 -56.59 42.96 28.91
C VAL A 50 -56.53 41.40 28.84
N ARG A 51 -57.18 40.78 29.82
CA ARG A 51 -57.31 39.37 30.23
C ARG A 51 -58.12 38.42 29.31
N SER A 52 -57.87 37.11 29.51
CA SER A 52 -58.78 35.93 29.56
C SER A 52 -59.57 35.53 28.31
N THR A 53 -59.88 34.27 27.97
CA THR A 53 -59.69 32.90 28.50
C THR A 53 -60.20 31.97 27.39
N GLY A 54 -59.58 30.82 27.15
CA GLY A 54 -60.10 29.81 26.23
C GLY A 54 -59.36 28.48 26.35
N SER A 55 -60.10 27.42 26.63
CA SER A 55 -59.71 26.04 26.94
C SER A 55 -58.66 25.41 26.00
N ARG A 56 -57.65 24.78 26.61
CA ARG A 56 -56.53 24.06 25.98
C ARG A 56 -56.97 22.62 25.64
N PRO A 57 -56.82 22.12 24.39
CA PRO A 57 -56.85 20.68 24.12
C PRO A 57 -55.63 20.03 24.77
N GLU A 58 -55.80 18.89 25.43
CA GLU A 58 -54.69 18.13 26.02
C GLU A 58 -53.63 17.83 24.95
N GLU A 59 -52.43 18.36 25.14
CA GLU A 59 -51.28 18.00 24.33
C GLU A 59 -50.88 16.55 24.67
N PRO A 60 -50.61 15.69 23.68
CA PRO A 60 -50.15 14.34 23.93
C PRO A 60 -48.88 14.38 24.79
N SER A 61 -48.81 13.48 25.76
CA SER A 61 -47.72 13.48 26.74
C SER A 61 -46.38 13.21 26.04
N GLU A 62 -45.27 13.59 26.68
CA GLU A 62 -43.94 13.29 26.12
C GLU A 62 -43.74 11.79 25.87
N LEU A 63 -44.46 10.95 26.62
CA LEU A 63 -44.49 9.51 26.45
C LEU A 63 -45.20 9.09 25.17
N ASP A 64 -46.33 9.71 24.83
CA ASP A 64 -47.08 9.42 23.59
C ASP A 64 -46.28 9.82 22.35
N ARG A 65 -45.61 10.97 22.41
CA ARG A 65 -44.74 11.46 21.33
C ARG A 65 -43.49 10.58 21.18
N TRP A 66 -42.93 10.10 22.29
CA TRP A 66 -41.81 9.16 22.27
C TRP A 66 -42.22 7.78 21.72
N LEU A 67 -43.38 7.26 22.13
CA LEU A 67 -43.94 6.00 21.59
C LEU A 67 -44.21 6.10 20.09
N GLN A 68 -44.72 7.23 19.62
CA GLN A 68 -44.97 7.46 18.19
C GLN A 68 -43.68 7.53 17.36
N VAL A 69 -42.59 8.08 17.92
CA VAL A 69 -41.25 8.07 17.30
C VAL A 69 -40.68 6.65 17.28
N LEU A 70 -40.95 5.84 18.31
CA LEU A 70 -40.50 4.45 18.39
C LEU A 70 -41.26 3.53 17.43
N GLU A 71 -42.57 3.73 17.27
CA GLU A 71 -43.38 3.05 16.25
C GLU A 71 -42.90 3.39 14.84
N GLN A 72 -42.59 4.67 14.56
CA GLN A 72 -42.05 5.09 13.26
C GLN A 72 -40.65 4.54 12.99
N ALA A 73 -39.80 4.43 14.02
CA ALA A 73 -38.47 3.83 13.90
C ALA A 73 -38.52 2.31 13.63
N GLY A 74 -39.55 1.61 14.12
CA GLY A 74 -39.76 0.18 13.88
C GLY A 74 -40.27 -0.18 12.48
N HIS A 75 -40.77 0.79 11.70
CA HIS A 75 -41.28 0.57 10.34
C HIS A 75 -40.29 0.95 9.23
N ALA A 76 -39.03 1.23 9.56
CA ALA A 76 -38.00 1.69 8.62
C ALA A 76 -37.45 0.62 7.65
N GLU A 77 -38.02 -0.60 7.62
CA GLU A 77 -37.67 -1.64 6.65
C GLU A 77 -38.78 -1.97 5.62
N ALA A 78 -39.89 -1.23 5.61
CA ALA A 78 -40.90 -1.39 4.55
C ALA A 78 -40.71 -0.35 3.43
N SER A 79 -40.61 -0.84 2.19
CA SER A 79 -40.50 -0.05 0.96
C SER A 79 -41.46 1.15 0.90
N PRO A 80 -41.05 2.30 0.35
CA PRO A 80 -41.89 3.51 0.40
C PRO A 80 -43.16 3.33 -0.44
N SER A 81 -44.30 3.39 0.24
CA SER A 81 -45.60 3.59 -0.40
C SER A 81 -45.69 5.04 -0.87
N PHE A 82 -45.85 5.21 -2.18
CA PHE A 82 -46.01 6.51 -2.82
C PHE A 82 -47.32 7.17 -2.38
N THR A 83 -47.24 8.27 -1.63
CA THR A 83 -48.35 9.22 -1.49
C THR A 83 -48.35 10.17 -2.69
N ALA A 84 -49.53 10.34 -3.30
CA ALA A 84 -49.72 10.89 -4.64
C ALA A 84 -49.52 12.42 -4.80
N ASP A 85 -48.91 13.10 -3.83
CA ASP A 85 -48.72 14.57 -3.85
C ASP A 85 -47.28 15.03 -4.18
N ALA A 86 -46.35 14.11 -4.41
CA ALA A 86 -44.94 14.42 -4.75
C ALA A 86 -44.66 14.60 -6.27
N ALA A 87 -45.70 14.61 -7.12
CA ALA A 87 -45.57 14.41 -8.57
C ALA A 87 -45.09 15.63 -9.40
N THR A 88 -44.69 16.75 -8.79
CA THR A 88 -44.39 18.00 -9.54
C THR A 88 -43.02 18.62 -9.29
N ARG A 89 -42.28 18.24 -8.25
CA ARG A 89 -40.96 18.84 -7.97
C ARG A 89 -39.86 18.01 -8.64
N PRO A 90 -38.89 18.63 -9.34
CA PRO A 90 -37.85 17.88 -10.05
C PRO A 90 -36.95 17.12 -9.08
N GLU A 91 -36.48 15.95 -9.48
CA GLU A 91 -35.54 15.11 -8.71
C GLU A 91 -34.10 15.51 -9.01
N LEU A 92 -33.22 15.44 -8.01
CA LEU A 92 -31.77 15.57 -8.20
C LEU A 92 -31.18 14.30 -8.81
N LEU A 93 -30.42 14.44 -9.88
CA LEU A 93 -29.75 13.39 -10.64
C LEU A 93 -28.27 13.71 -10.77
N TYR A 94 -27.46 12.67 -10.93
CA TYR A 94 -26.01 12.79 -10.98
C TYR A 94 -25.49 12.21 -12.29
N LEU A 95 -24.97 13.05 -13.19
CA LEU A 95 -24.35 12.60 -14.42
C LEU A 95 -22.84 12.45 -14.22
N LEU A 96 -22.34 11.24 -14.38
CA LEU A 96 -20.93 10.91 -14.39
C LEU A 96 -20.38 10.92 -15.82
N ARG A 97 -19.21 11.51 -16.01
CA ARG A 97 -18.52 11.53 -17.31
C ARG A 97 -17.01 11.57 -17.15
N HIS A 98 -16.33 11.26 -18.24
CA HIS A 98 -14.91 11.58 -18.43
C HIS A 98 -14.79 12.84 -19.30
N PRO A 99 -14.09 13.91 -18.85
CA PRO A 99 -13.87 15.10 -19.65
C PRO A 99 -12.83 14.85 -20.75
N ALA A 100 -13.19 15.12 -22.01
CA ALA A 100 -12.34 14.89 -23.19
C ALA A 100 -10.95 15.59 -23.16
N ARG A 101 -10.71 16.53 -22.24
CA ARG A 101 -9.44 17.29 -22.11
C ARG A 101 -8.62 16.96 -20.87
N ALA A 102 -9.14 16.24 -19.88
CA ALA A 102 -8.47 16.07 -18.57
C ALA A 102 -7.91 14.65 -18.34
N GLY A 103 -7.84 13.82 -19.38
CA GLY A 103 -7.52 12.39 -19.26
C GLY A 103 -8.59 11.65 -18.46
N ASN A 104 -8.42 10.35 -18.23
CA ASN A 104 -9.44 9.39 -17.71
C ASN A 104 -10.06 9.68 -16.33
N ARG A 105 -9.99 10.91 -15.80
CA ARG A 105 -10.63 11.36 -14.57
C ARG A 105 -12.15 11.31 -14.64
N LEU A 106 -12.77 11.21 -13.47
CA LEU A 106 -14.22 11.20 -13.33
C LEU A 106 -14.75 12.57 -12.93
N GLU A 107 -15.76 13.05 -13.65
CA GLU A 107 -16.44 14.30 -13.40
C GLU A 107 -17.93 14.05 -13.11
N LEU A 108 -18.44 14.75 -12.10
CA LEU A 108 -19.83 14.74 -11.66
C LEU A 108 -20.52 16.05 -12.10
N GLU A 109 -21.58 15.95 -12.90
CA GLU A 109 -22.52 17.05 -13.19
C GLU A 109 -23.88 16.79 -12.53
N PRO A 110 -24.26 17.56 -11.50
CA PRO A 110 -25.58 17.49 -10.89
C PRO A 110 -26.64 18.14 -11.79
N ARG A 111 -27.74 17.41 -12.00
CA ARG A 111 -28.90 17.81 -12.82
C ARG A 111 -30.18 17.69 -12.03
N LYS A 112 -31.22 18.39 -12.46
CA LYS A 112 -32.59 18.21 -11.97
C LYS A 112 -33.53 17.96 -13.12
N ALA A 113 -34.44 17.01 -12.96
CA ALA A 113 -35.45 16.70 -13.97
C ALA A 113 -36.73 16.16 -13.32
N THR A 114 -37.87 16.42 -13.96
CA THR A 114 -39.15 15.85 -13.52
C THR A 114 -39.35 14.47 -14.14
N ARG A 115 -39.81 13.52 -13.33
CA ARG A 115 -40.12 12.17 -13.78
C ARG A 115 -41.37 12.17 -14.67
N LEU A 116 -41.31 11.48 -15.81
CA LEU A 116 -42.45 11.40 -16.73
C LEU A 116 -43.44 10.32 -16.29
N LYS A 117 -44.73 10.51 -16.62
CA LYS A 117 -45.80 9.55 -16.29
C LYS A 117 -45.59 8.14 -16.88
N ARG A 118 -44.81 8.02 -17.96
CA ARG A 118 -44.49 6.75 -18.64
C ARG A 118 -43.18 6.11 -18.12
N GLY A 119 -42.57 6.66 -17.07
CA GLY A 119 -41.21 6.33 -16.66
C GLY A 119 -40.16 7.20 -17.35
N GLY A 120 -38.93 7.17 -16.82
CA GLY A 120 -37.84 8.04 -17.27
C GLY A 120 -37.98 9.52 -16.86
N TYR A 121 -37.08 10.36 -17.36
CA TYR A 121 -37.01 11.78 -17.04
C TYR A 121 -37.27 12.65 -18.27
N GLY A 122 -37.89 13.81 -18.07
CA GLY A 122 -38.00 14.84 -19.09
C GLY A 122 -36.69 15.59 -19.30
N GLN A 123 -36.76 16.75 -19.96
CA GLN A 123 -35.59 17.64 -20.13
C GLN A 123 -34.96 17.97 -18.77
N SER A 124 -33.66 17.71 -18.65
CA SER A 124 -32.90 17.98 -17.43
C SER A 124 -32.24 19.36 -17.47
N TYR A 125 -32.12 19.99 -16.32
CA TYR A 125 -31.48 21.29 -16.12
C TYR A 125 -30.36 21.20 -15.08
N ARG A 126 -29.44 22.16 -15.03
CA ARG A 126 -28.39 22.21 -14.01
C ARG A 126 -28.99 22.33 -12.60
N ALA A 127 -28.43 21.60 -11.64
CA ALA A 127 -28.79 21.66 -10.23
C ALA A 127 -27.61 22.15 -9.38
N GLN A 128 -27.78 23.21 -8.60
CA GLN A 128 -26.72 23.75 -7.74
C GLN A 128 -26.65 22.93 -6.45
N LEU A 129 -25.55 22.21 -6.20
CA LEU A 129 -25.39 21.47 -4.93
C LEU A 129 -25.14 22.40 -3.75
N ASP A 130 -24.62 23.61 -3.97
CA ASP A 130 -24.42 24.65 -2.94
C ASP A 130 -25.71 24.97 -2.17
N ASP A 131 -26.88 24.82 -2.83
CA ASP A 131 -28.21 24.98 -2.24
C ASP A 131 -28.45 23.99 -1.07
N LEU A 132 -27.72 22.89 -1.01
CA LEU A 132 -27.83 21.85 0.02
C LEU A 132 -27.00 22.16 1.29
N LEU A 133 -25.99 23.02 1.19
CA LEU A 133 -25.12 23.35 2.32
C LEU A 133 -25.71 24.43 3.24
N HIS A 134 -26.62 25.25 2.72
CA HIS A 134 -27.15 26.41 3.41
C HIS A 134 -28.57 26.18 3.92
N LYS A 135 -28.75 26.09 5.24
CA LYS A 135 -30.07 25.85 5.88
C LYS A 135 -31.16 26.89 5.59
N TRP A 136 -30.78 28.05 5.06
CA TRP A 136 -31.71 29.13 4.68
C TRP A 136 -32.11 29.08 3.20
N GLN A 137 -31.47 28.23 2.39
CA GLN A 137 -31.85 27.98 1.00
C GLN A 137 -32.79 26.79 0.93
N THR A 138 -33.84 26.91 0.13
CA THR A 138 -34.73 25.78 -0.18
C THR A 138 -34.41 25.31 -1.60
N PRO A 139 -33.80 24.11 -1.77
CA PRO A 139 -33.40 23.62 -3.08
C PRO A 139 -34.57 23.58 -4.05
N SER A 140 -34.36 23.93 -5.31
CA SER A 140 -35.44 23.89 -6.33
C SER A 140 -35.84 22.46 -6.76
N PHE A 141 -35.30 21.44 -6.11
CA PHE A 141 -35.43 20.01 -6.41
C PHE A 141 -35.64 19.20 -5.13
N GLN A 142 -36.03 17.94 -5.28
CA GLN A 142 -36.11 16.96 -4.19
C GLN A 142 -34.71 16.47 -3.83
N CYS A 143 -34.41 16.38 -2.53
CA CYS A 143 -33.13 15.89 -2.02
C CYS A 143 -33.34 14.88 -0.89
N GLN A 144 -32.43 13.91 -0.79
CA GLN A 144 -32.31 12.92 0.28
C GLN A 144 -31.18 13.32 1.25
N PRO A 145 -31.14 12.79 2.49
CA PRO A 145 -30.03 13.05 3.41
C PRO A 145 -28.66 12.73 2.79
N LEU A 146 -28.58 11.64 2.03
CA LEU A 146 -27.36 11.23 1.32
C LEU A 146 -26.87 12.29 0.31
N ASP A 147 -27.77 13.11 -0.25
CA ASP A 147 -27.41 14.17 -1.20
C ASP A 147 -26.64 15.30 -0.51
N GLN A 148 -26.93 15.57 0.77
CA GLN A 148 -26.20 16.55 1.57
C GLN A 148 -24.79 16.05 1.87
N ASP A 149 -24.66 14.77 2.24
CA ASP A 149 -23.35 14.17 2.49
C ASP A 149 -22.49 14.16 1.21
N ILE A 150 -23.07 13.83 0.05
CA ILE A 150 -22.40 13.92 -1.25
C ILE A 150 -21.95 15.36 -1.52
N ALA A 151 -22.83 16.34 -1.29
CA ALA A 151 -22.50 17.76 -1.47
C ALA A 151 -21.31 18.19 -0.58
N HIS A 152 -21.28 17.76 0.68
CA HIS A 152 -20.17 18.03 1.60
C HIS A 152 -18.84 17.43 1.13
N LEU A 153 -18.86 16.28 0.45
CA LEU A 153 -17.66 15.66 -0.09
C LEU A 153 -17.15 16.36 -1.36
N VAL A 154 -18.04 16.71 -2.29
CA VAL A 154 -17.62 17.13 -3.65
C VAL A 154 -17.44 18.65 -3.80
N ILE A 155 -18.20 19.48 -3.07
CA ILE A 155 -18.15 20.95 -3.22
C ILE A 155 -16.77 21.54 -2.88
N PRO A 156 -16.08 21.13 -1.79
CA PRO A 156 -14.75 21.66 -1.46
C PRO A 156 -13.70 21.43 -2.55
N HIS A 157 -13.91 20.43 -3.41
CA HIS A 157 -12.99 19.99 -4.47
C HIS A 157 -13.40 20.50 -5.85
N ARG A 158 -14.27 21.52 -5.92
CA ARG A 158 -14.66 22.16 -7.18
C ARG A 158 -13.43 22.81 -7.83
N HIS A 159 -13.08 22.37 -9.03
CA HIS A 159 -11.95 22.93 -9.76
C HIS A 159 -12.23 24.40 -10.12
N SER A 160 -11.54 25.33 -9.47
CA SER A 160 -11.68 26.77 -9.69
C SER A 160 -10.93 27.18 -10.96
N ASN A 161 -11.55 27.00 -12.12
CA ASN A 161 -11.21 27.85 -13.25
C ASN A 161 -12.04 29.12 -13.13
N TYR A 162 -11.36 30.21 -12.76
CA TYR A 162 -11.89 31.55 -12.46
C TYR A 162 -12.85 32.17 -13.51
N HIS A 163 -13.07 31.51 -14.65
CA HIS A 163 -13.86 32.00 -15.77
C HIS A 163 -14.92 31.03 -16.31
N SER A 164 -15.23 29.93 -15.60
CA SER A 164 -16.34 29.06 -16.01
C SER A 164 -17.39 28.87 -14.90
N PRO A 165 -18.68 29.18 -15.13
CA PRO A 165 -19.80 28.84 -14.24
C PRO A 165 -20.15 27.35 -14.34
N ASP A 166 -19.13 26.49 -14.35
CA ASP A 166 -19.25 25.07 -14.58
C ASP A 166 -19.56 24.40 -13.24
N ASN A 167 -20.79 23.86 -13.16
CA ASN A 167 -21.34 23.10 -12.05
C ASN A 167 -20.89 21.63 -12.15
N HIS A 168 -19.57 21.47 -12.25
CA HIS A 168 -18.90 20.21 -12.51
C HIS A 168 -17.87 19.98 -11.39
N PHE A 169 -17.87 18.77 -10.83
CA PHE A 169 -17.02 18.40 -9.70
C PHE A 169 -16.13 17.24 -10.12
N ILE A 170 -14.81 17.38 -9.97
CA ILE A 170 -13.89 16.29 -10.29
C ILE A 170 -13.82 15.39 -9.06
N LEU A 171 -14.05 14.10 -9.25
CA LEU A 171 -13.90 13.09 -8.22
C LEU A 171 -12.46 12.58 -8.31
N GLU A 172 -11.70 12.73 -7.21
CA GLU A 172 -10.29 12.32 -7.14
C GLU A 172 -9.97 11.72 -5.76
N GLY A 173 -9.00 10.80 -5.73
CA GLY A 173 -8.53 10.14 -4.52
C GLY A 173 -9.63 9.42 -3.71
N SER A 174 -9.34 9.20 -2.44
CA SER A 174 -10.20 8.46 -1.51
C SER A 174 -11.56 9.11 -1.28
N LEU A 175 -11.62 10.45 -1.25
CA LEU A 175 -12.87 11.20 -1.13
C LEU A 175 -13.73 11.06 -2.39
N GLY A 176 -13.12 11.08 -3.57
CA GLY A 176 -13.80 10.81 -4.84
C GLY A 176 -14.38 9.40 -4.90
N GLN A 177 -13.63 8.40 -4.41
CA GLN A 177 -14.12 7.02 -4.29
C GLN A 177 -15.31 6.92 -3.33
N LEU A 178 -15.22 7.52 -2.14
CA LEU A 178 -16.34 7.52 -1.18
C LEU A 178 -17.59 8.21 -1.78
N ALA A 179 -17.41 9.33 -2.47
CA ALA A 179 -18.49 10.02 -3.16
C ALA A 179 -19.13 9.12 -4.24
N LEU A 180 -18.33 8.38 -5.01
CA LEU A 180 -18.82 7.43 -6.02
C LEU A 180 -19.68 6.31 -5.40
N GLU A 181 -19.23 5.72 -4.29
CA GLU A 181 -19.98 4.69 -3.57
C GLU A 181 -21.33 5.23 -3.05
N MET A 182 -21.34 6.46 -2.54
CA MET A 182 -22.56 7.13 -2.11
C MET A 182 -23.50 7.44 -3.28
N LEU A 183 -22.96 7.90 -4.41
CA LEU A 183 -23.72 8.16 -5.63
C LEU A 183 -24.47 6.90 -6.09
N PHE A 184 -23.84 5.72 -6.08
CA PHE A 184 -24.52 4.47 -6.43
C PHE A 184 -25.69 4.15 -5.49
N ARG A 185 -25.55 4.41 -4.19
CA ARG A 185 -26.61 4.17 -3.19
C ARG A 185 -27.83 5.09 -3.39
N THR A 186 -27.67 6.23 -4.07
CA THR A 186 -28.81 7.10 -4.41
C THR A 186 -29.75 6.48 -5.45
N GLY A 187 -29.27 5.51 -6.26
CA GLY A 187 -29.98 4.99 -7.43
C GLY A 187 -30.19 6.03 -8.54
N ARG A 188 -29.49 7.17 -8.49
CA ARG A 188 -29.68 8.35 -9.37
C ARG A 188 -28.39 8.79 -10.07
N ALA A 189 -27.37 7.94 -10.10
CA ALA A 189 -26.13 8.14 -10.84
C ALA A 189 -26.28 7.59 -12.26
N TYR A 190 -25.96 8.37 -13.30
CA TYR A 190 -26.09 7.97 -14.71
C TYR A 190 -24.81 8.28 -15.46
N TRP A 191 -24.53 7.54 -16.54
CA TRP A 191 -23.35 7.76 -17.37
C TRP A 191 -23.67 8.66 -18.57
N LYS A 192 -23.01 9.82 -18.67
CA LYS A 192 -23.13 10.84 -19.72
C LYS A 192 -24.51 11.50 -19.88
N ASP A 193 -25.56 10.71 -20.01
CA ASP A 193 -26.95 11.13 -20.21
C ASP A 193 -27.92 10.24 -19.42
N LEU A 194 -29.23 10.40 -19.64
CA LEU A 194 -30.29 9.68 -18.93
C LEU A 194 -30.94 8.57 -19.78
N GLU A 195 -30.32 8.20 -20.91
CA GLU A 195 -30.87 7.18 -21.83
C GLU A 195 -30.58 5.76 -21.34
N THR A 196 -29.50 5.59 -20.57
CA THR A 196 -29.10 4.31 -19.97
C THR A 196 -29.63 4.16 -18.54
N PRO A 197 -29.76 2.94 -18.01
CA PRO A 197 -30.06 2.73 -16.60
C PRO A 197 -29.08 3.44 -15.66
N ALA A 198 -29.55 3.79 -14.46
CA ALA A 198 -28.68 4.33 -13.43
C ALA A 198 -27.59 3.31 -13.06
N LEU A 199 -26.36 3.81 -12.89
CA LEU A 199 -25.21 3.04 -12.45
C LEU A 199 -25.37 2.61 -10.99
N ARG A 200 -25.05 1.35 -10.73
CA ARG A 200 -24.88 0.75 -9.40
C ARG A 200 -23.51 0.11 -9.30
N ALA A 201 -23.08 -0.14 -8.06
CA ALA A 201 -21.86 -0.91 -7.81
C ALA A 201 -21.97 -2.30 -8.45
N GLY A 202 -21.01 -2.63 -9.31
CA GLY A 202 -20.83 -3.94 -9.92
C GLY A 202 -19.64 -4.69 -9.34
N PRO A 203 -19.58 -6.02 -9.50
CA PRO A 203 -18.42 -6.81 -9.07
C PRO A 203 -17.15 -6.42 -9.87
N PRO A 204 -15.94 -6.67 -9.34
CA PRO A 204 -14.73 -6.47 -10.12
C PRO A 204 -14.73 -7.33 -11.40
N ARG A 205 -14.12 -6.81 -12.47
CA ARG A 205 -13.95 -7.51 -13.74
C ARG A 205 -12.49 -7.45 -14.17
N THR A 206 -11.99 -8.52 -14.77
CA THR A 206 -10.60 -8.59 -15.24
C THR A 206 -10.47 -8.07 -16.67
N LEU A 207 -9.53 -7.14 -16.88
CA LEU A 207 -9.10 -6.62 -18.17
C LEU A 207 -8.04 -7.52 -18.78
N GLN A 208 -8.37 -8.06 -19.95
CA GLN A 208 -7.43 -8.72 -20.83
C GLN A 208 -7.24 -7.89 -22.09
N PHE A 209 -6.17 -8.17 -22.82
CA PHE A 209 -5.89 -7.54 -24.11
C PHE A 209 -5.82 -8.61 -25.19
N VAL A 210 -6.27 -8.27 -26.39
CA VAL A 210 -6.17 -9.11 -27.59
C VAL A 210 -5.74 -8.27 -28.79
N TRP A 211 -4.90 -8.83 -29.66
CA TRP A 211 -4.56 -8.19 -30.93
C TRP A 211 -5.49 -8.70 -32.03
N GLU A 212 -6.22 -7.79 -32.66
CA GLU A 212 -7.10 -8.07 -33.79
C GLU A 212 -6.49 -7.59 -35.10
N ALA A 213 -6.58 -8.40 -36.15
CA ALA A 213 -6.13 -7.99 -37.49
C ALA A 213 -7.13 -7.01 -38.11
N HIS A 214 -6.61 -5.89 -38.63
CA HIS A 214 -7.40 -4.86 -39.28
C HIS A 214 -6.62 -4.24 -40.46
N GLN A 215 -7.04 -4.54 -41.70
CA GLN A 215 -6.54 -3.90 -42.93
C GLN A 215 -5.00 -3.82 -43.04
N GLY A 216 -4.28 -4.93 -42.84
CA GLY A 216 -2.80 -4.97 -42.92
C GLY A 216 -2.08 -4.37 -41.70
N SER A 217 -2.83 -4.08 -40.64
CA SER A 217 -2.34 -3.71 -39.32
C SER A 217 -2.95 -4.60 -38.25
N ARG A 218 -2.43 -4.52 -37.04
CA ARG A 218 -2.97 -5.19 -35.85
C ARG A 218 -3.28 -4.15 -34.81
N GLN A 219 -4.47 -4.23 -34.21
CA GLN A 219 -4.96 -3.29 -33.23
C GLN A 219 -5.11 -4.01 -31.88
N LEU A 220 -4.55 -3.43 -30.82
CA LEU A 220 -4.78 -3.92 -29.46
C LEU A 220 -6.18 -3.51 -29.02
N ARG A 221 -6.93 -4.48 -28.49
CA ARG A 221 -8.30 -4.28 -28.00
C ARG A 221 -8.44 -4.79 -26.56
N PRO A 222 -9.14 -4.06 -25.69
CA PRO A 222 -9.53 -4.58 -24.40
C PRO A 222 -10.59 -5.67 -24.56
N GLN A 223 -10.44 -6.74 -23.79
CA GLN A 223 -11.40 -7.81 -23.64
C GLN A 223 -11.78 -7.93 -22.17
N VAL A 224 -13.06 -7.69 -21.88
CA VAL A 224 -13.63 -7.73 -20.52
C VAL A 224 -14.92 -8.52 -20.57
N THR A 225 -15.10 -9.44 -19.64
CA THR A 225 -16.33 -10.24 -19.50
C THR A 225 -16.93 -10.03 -18.11
N PRO A 226 -18.19 -9.57 -18.00
CA PRO A 226 -19.04 -9.07 -19.09
C PRO A 226 -18.49 -7.78 -19.74
N ALA A 227 -18.95 -7.47 -20.96
CA ALA A 227 -18.46 -6.33 -21.74
C ALA A 227 -18.59 -4.99 -21.00
N MET A 228 -17.59 -4.14 -21.16
CA MET A 228 -17.61 -2.74 -20.74
C MET A 228 -17.82 -1.82 -21.93
N HIS A 229 -18.39 -0.65 -21.69
CA HIS A 229 -18.65 0.38 -22.70
C HIS A 229 -17.78 1.62 -22.50
N ASP A 230 -17.31 1.84 -21.28
CA ASP A 230 -16.44 2.97 -20.93
C ASP A 230 -15.60 2.63 -19.70
N TYR A 231 -14.63 3.48 -19.38
CA TYR A 231 -13.79 3.35 -18.19
C TYR A 231 -13.33 4.71 -17.68
N PHE A 232 -12.91 4.76 -16.42
CA PHE A 232 -12.30 5.93 -15.82
C PHE A 232 -11.35 5.52 -14.69
N GLN A 233 -10.49 6.45 -14.29
CA GLN A 233 -9.50 6.31 -13.22
C GLN A 233 -9.88 7.17 -12.01
N LEU A 234 -9.85 6.54 -10.84
CA LEU A 234 -9.75 7.18 -9.52
C LEU A 234 -8.47 6.65 -8.84
N GLU A 235 -8.56 6.10 -7.63
CA GLU A 235 -7.44 5.35 -7.03
C GLU A 235 -7.20 4.01 -7.75
N LYS A 236 -8.22 3.48 -8.42
CA LYS A 236 -8.20 2.28 -9.26
C LYS A 236 -8.80 2.59 -10.62
N LEU A 237 -8.64 1.69 -11.56
CA LEU A 237 -9.37 1.72 -12.81
C LEU A 237 -10.78 1.15 -12.59
N TYR A 238 -11.80 1.80 -13.17
CA TYR A 238 -13.19 1.38 -13.10
C TYR A 238 -13.75 1.16 -14.49
N TYR A 239 -14.57 0.13 -14.67
CA TYR A 239 -15.36 -0.08 -15.88
C TYR A 239 -16.76 0.51 -15.73
N VAL A 240 -17.37 0.84 -16.86
CA VAL A 240 -18.78 1.24 -16.98
C VAL A 240 -19.49 0.31 -17.96
N ASP A 241 -20.52 -0.37 -17.49
CA ASP A 241 -21.43 -1.19 -18.28
C ASP A 241 -22.78 -0.45 -18.37
N THR A 242 -22.95 0.36 -19.40
CA THR A 242 -24.17 1.14 -19.62
C THR A 242 -25.39 0.28 -19.96
N LEU A 243 -25.18 -0.96 -20.43
CA LEU A 243 -26.28 -1.87 -20.74
C LEU A 243 -26.88 -2.47 -19.46
N ARG A 244 -26.02 -2.87 -18.51
CA ARG A 244 -26.46 -3.41 -17.21
C ARG A 244 -26.67 -2.34 -16.14
N GLY A 245 -26.20 -1.11 -16.37
CA GLY A 245 -26.16 -0.07 -15.35
C GLY A 245 -25.18 -0.42 -14.23
N GLU A 246 -24.03 -1.01 -14.54
CA GLU A 246 -23.05 -1.46 -13.55
C GLU A 246 -21.73 -0.70 -13.70
N CYS A 247 -21.12 -0.37 -12.57
CA CYS A 247 -19.80 0.24 -12.50
C CYS A 247 -19.02 -0.43 -11.37
N GLY A 248 -17.83 -0.94 -11.68
CA GLY A 248 -17.01 -1.68 -10.72
C GLY A 248 -15.53 -1.56 -11.05
N VAL A 249 -14.69 -2.14 -10.18
CA VAL A 249 -13.23 -2.12 -10.38
C VAL A 249 -12.88 -2.93 -11.61
N LEU A 250 -12.02 -2.37 -12.45
CA LEU A 250 -11.41 -3.03 -13.59
C LEU A 250 -10.00 -3.49 -13.20
N GLU A 251 -9.90 -4.76 -12.85
CA GLU A 251 -8.64 -5.41 -12.47
C GLU A 251 -7.78 -5.63 -13.71
N HIS A 252 -6.47 -5.49 -13.59
CA HIS A 252 -5.54 -5.69 -14.69
C HIS A 252 -4.30 -6.44 -14.18
N ALA A 253 -3.49 -6.95 -15.11
CA ALA A 253 -2.15 -7.48 -14.81
C ALA A 253 -1.34 -6.47 -13.96
N PRO A 254 -0.29 -6.88 -13.22
CA PRO A 254 0.48 -6.03 -12.31
C PRO A 254 1.36 -4.97 -13.01
N LEU A 255 0.76 -4.26 -13.97
CA LEU A 255 1.26 -3.07 -14.64
C LEU A 255 0.81 -1.83 -13.85
N GLY A 256 1.56 -0.74 -13.97
CA GLY A 256 1.11 0.55 -13.46
C GLY A 256 -0.16 1.02 -14.18
N VAL A 257 -1.05 1.74 -13.49
CA VAL A 257 -2.32 2.21 -14.08
C VAL A 257 -2.06 3.03 -15.36
N ASP A 258 -1.05 3.89 -15.38
CA ASP A 258 -0.67 4.68 -16.56
C ASP A 258 -0.25 3.80 -17.74
N GLN A 259 0.45 2.68 -17.50
CA GLN A 259 0.79 1.73 -18.56
C GLN A 259 -0.46 1.08 -19.14
N VAL A 260 -1.42 0.72 -18.30
CA VAL A 260 -2.70 0.14 -18.74
C VAL A 260 -3.49 1.14 -19.58
N LEU A 261 -3.54 2.40 -19.16
CA LEU A 261 -4.18 3.46 -19.94
C LEU A 261 -3.54 3.63 -21.33
N HIS A 262 -2.20 3.61 -21.40
CA HIS A 262 -1.49 3.65 -22.69
C HIS A 262 -1.75 2.41 -23.56
N LEU A 263 -1.94 1.23 -22.97
CA LEU A 263 -2.31 0.02 -23.73
C LEU A 263 -3.74 0.10 -24.28
N LEU A 264 -4.68 0.68 -23.52
CA LEU A 264 -6.07 0.92 -23.98
C LEU A 264 -6.12 1.88 -25.19
N GLU A 265 -5.16 2.81 -25.27
CA GLU A 265 -5.04 3.80 -26.34
C GLU A 265 -4.02 3.41 -27.42
N ALA A 266 -3.54 2.16 -27.42
CA ALA A 266 -2.48 1.72 -28.33
C ALA A 266 -2.89 1.92 -29.81
N PRO A 267 -2.03 2.54 -30.65
CA PRO A 267 -2.32 2.73 -32.06
C PRO A 267 -2.25 1.41 -32.85
N PRO A 268 -2.82 1.36 -34.08
CA PRO A 268 -2.68 0.20 -34.94
C PRO A 268 -1.22 0.01 -35.33
N VAL A 269 -0.72 -1.22 -35.19
CA VAL A 269 0.65 -1.61 -35.53
C VAL A 269 0.67 -2.23 -36.93
N PRO A 270 1.33 -1.62 -37.92
CA PRO A 270 1.47 -2.23 -39.25
C PRO A 270 2.17 -3.59 -39.19
N GLU A 271 1.75 -4.55 -40.02
CA GLU A 271 2.35 -5.90 -40.02
C GLU A 271 3.87 -5.91 -40.22
N ALA A 272 4.38 -5.02 -41.07
CA ALA A 272 5.82 -4.86 -41.31
C ALA A 272 6.60 -4.43 -40.04
N GLN A 273 5.94 -3.82 -39.06
CA GLN A 273 6.54 -3.38 -37.81
C GLN A 273 6.25 -4.33 -36.63
N ALA A 274 5.32 -5.29 -36.80
CA ALA A 274 4.85 -6.16 -35.71
C ALA A 274 6.01 -6.84 -34.97
N LYS A 275 6.96 -7.44 -35.68
CA LYS A 275 8.12 -8.12 -35.08
C LYS A 275 9.02 -7.18 -34.27
N LYS A 276 9.26 -5.96 -34.77
CA LYS A 276 10.07 -4.95 -34.06
C LYS A 276 9.35 -4.46 -32.81
N THR A 277 8.04 -4.20 -32.90
CA THR A 277 7.21 -3.76 -31.77
C THR A 277 7.10 -4.85 -30.71
N SER A 278 6.92 -6.12 -31.11
CA SER A 278 6.93 -7.27 -30.18
C SER A 278 8.21 -7.35 -29.37
N ARG A 279 9.39 -7.21 -29.99
CA ARG A 279 10.68 -7.19 -29.28
C ARG A 279 10.74 -6.06 -28.24
N ARG A 280 10.32 -4.86 -28.64
CA ARG A 280 10.33 -3.70 -27.73
C ARG A 280 9.34 -3.84 -26.58
N LEU A 281 8.18 -4.45 -26.83
CA LEU A 281 7.21 -4.77 -25.77
C LEU A 281 7.78 -5.80 -24.80
N LEU A 282 8.49 -6.83 -25.27
CA LEU A 282 9.17 -7.78 -24.40
C LEU A 282 10.21 -7.06 -23.52
N GLU A 283 11.01 -6.13 -24.05
CA GLU A 283 12.00 -5.39 -23.25
C GLU A 283 11.38 -4.52 -22.13
N ILE A 284 10.18 -3.97 -22.33
CA ILE A 284 9.56 -2.99 -21.41
C ILE A 284 8.58 -3.66 -20.45
N ILE A 285 7.88 -4.71 -20.89
CA ILE A 285 6.86 -5.39 -20.08
C ILE A 285 7.52 -6.41 -19.15
N PRO A 286 7.22 -6.34 -17.83
CA PRO A 286 7.70 -7.31 -16.86
C PRO A 286 7.42 -8.77 -17.27
N PRO A 287 8.32 -9.71 -16.96
CA PRO A 287 8.21 -11.10 -17.41
C PRO A 287 6.98 -11.83 -16.85
N ASP A 288 6.51 -11.45 -15.66
CA ASP A 288 5.31 -11.95 -14.98
C ASP A 288 4.00 -11.49 -15.61
N VAL A 289 4.02 -10.45 -16.46
CA VAL A 289 2.82 -9.93 -17.13
C VAL A 289 2.52 -10.72 -18.40
N GLU A 290 1.36 -11.38 -18.45
CA GLU A 290 0.83 -12.01 -19.67
C GLU A 290 0.17 -10.97 -20.57
N LEU A 291 0.92 -10.48 -21.56
CA LEU A 291 0.42 -9.56 -22.58
C LEU A 291 0.67 -10.19 -23.97
N PRO A 292 -0.38 -10.42 -24.78
CA PRO A 292 -0.16 -10.89 -26.14
C PRO A 292 0.55 -9.83 -26.97
N LEU A 293 1.36 -10.28 -27.93
CA LEU A 293 2.17 -9.43 -28.78
C LEU A 293 1.56 -9.26 -30.17
N PRO A 294 1.88 -8.14 -30.87
CA PRO A 294 1.37 -7.91 -32.21
C PRO A 294 1.82 -9.01 -33.18
N ASP A 295 3.07 -9.49 -33.10
CA ASP A 295 3.52 -10.71 -33.79
C ASP A 295 3.29 -11.95 -32.90
N PRO A 296 2.31 -12.84 -33.19
CA PRO A 296 1.97 -13.96 -32.31
C PRO A 296 3.05 -15.03 -32.29
N SER A 297 3.92 -15.09 -33.31
CA SER A 297 5.06 -16.03 -33.33
C SER A 297 6.11 -15.70 -32.28
N MET A 298 6.04 -14.49 -31.71
CA MET A 298 6.90 -14.04 -30.63
C MET A 298 6.26 -14.14 -29.25
N ASN A 299 4.99 -14.58 -29.16
CA ASN A 299 4.35 -14.77 -27.86
C ASN A 299 5.16 -15.79 -27.04
N PRO A 300 5.54 -15.44 -25.80
CA PRO A 300 6.31 -16.37 -24.99
C PRO A 300 5.56 -17.66 -24.75
N VAL A 301 6.25 -18.79 -24.91
CA VAL A 301 5.75 -20.09 -24.47
C VAL A 301 5.99 -20.19 -22.98
N THR A 302 4.92 -20.43 -22.22
CA THR A 302 5.00 -20.60 -20.77
C THR A 302 5.40 -22.04 -20.42
N VAL A 303 6.45 -22.18 -19.62
CA VAL A 303 6.92 -23.43 -19.03
C VAL A 303 6.80 -23.30 -17.51
N GLU A 304 6.03 -24.20 -16.90
CA GLU A 304 5.90 -24.27 -15.44
C GLU A 304 7.01 -25.18 -14.88
N ILE A 305 7.77 -24.67 -13.92
CA ILE A 305 8.75 -25.43 -13.14
C ILE A 305 8.15 -25.60 -11.74
N THR A 306 7.55 -26.77 -11.51
CA THR A 306 6.89 -27.17 -10.27
C THR A 306 7.55 -28.42 -9.71
N ASP A 307 7.52 -28.58 -8.38
CA ASP A 307 8.02 -29.79 -7.69
C ASP A 307 9.47 -30.15 -8.02
N VAL A 308 10.31 -29.12 -8.25
CA VAL A 308 11.74 -29.25 -8.44
C VAL A 308 12.45 -28.85 -7.15
N ASP A 309 13.29 -29.75 -6.64
CA ASP A 309 14.20 -29.42 -5.54
C ASP A 309 15.28 -28.46 -6.04
N PRO A 310 15.44 -27.28 -5.42
CA PRO A 310 16.47 -26.34 -5.82
C PRO A 310 17.86 -26.89 -5.49
N VAL A 311 18.83 -26.56 -6.35
CA VAL A 311 20.24 -26.71 -6.02
C VAL A 311 20.71 -25.46 -5.29
N PRO A 312 21.12 -25.53 -4.02
CA PRO A 312 21.68 -24.38 -3.32
C PRO A 312 23.00 -23.95 -3.96
N VAL A 313 23.12 -22.66 -4.26
CA VAL A 313 24.32 -22.05 -4.84
C VAL A 313 24.86 -21.04 -3.84
N LEU A 314 26.12 -21.20 -3.46
CA LEU A 314 26.74 -20.47 -2.37
C LEU A 314 27.96 -19.72 -2.88
N GLU A 315 27.90 -18.39 -2.85
CA GLU A 315 28.95 -17.50 -3.34
C GLU A 315 29.69 -16.86 -2.17
N LEU A 316 31.00 -17.11 -2.09
CA LEU A 316 31.88 -16.51 -1.09
C LEU A 316 32.34 -15.15 -1.60
N HIS A 317 32.19 -14.11 -0.78
CA HIS A 317 32.59 -12.75 -1.12
C HIS A 317 33.23 -12.04 0.07
N SER A 318 33.93 -10.94 -0.19
CA SER A 318 34.41 -10.04 0.87
C SER A 318 33.90 -8.64 0.59
N ASP A 319 33.16 -8.07 1.53
CA ASP A 319 32.74 -6.68 1.44
C ASP A 319 33.82 -5.77 2.06
N GLY A 320 34.10 -4.70 1.33
CA GLY A 320 35.17 -3.76 1.59
C GLY A 320 34.83 -2.42 0.95
N GLN A 321 33.69 -1.82 1.31
CA GLN A 321 33.38 -0.46 0.90
C GLN A 321 33.35 0.53 2.07
N HIS A 322 34.28 1.47 1.96
CA HIS A 322 34.47 2.74 2.69
C HIS A 322 35.22 2.72 4.04
N ASP A 323 36.37 3.41 4.00
CA ASP A 323 37.11 4.08 5.09
C ASP A 323 37.45 3.21 6.31
N ASN A 324 38.68 2.68 6.32
CA ASN A 324 39.37 2.09 7.48
C ASN A 324 38.64 0.97 8.26
N SER A 325 37.55 0.42 7.70
CA SER A 325 36.79 -0.69 8.28
C SER A 325 37.40 -2.03 7.85
N PRO A 326 37.48 -3.04 8.74
CA PRO A 326 38.00 -4.35 8.39
C PRO A 326 37.16 -4.99 7.27
N THR A 327 37.83 -5.63 6.31
CA THR A 327 37.15 -6.43 5.26
C THR A 327 36.34 -7.54 5.92
N HIS A 328 35.04 -7.58 5.64
CA HIS A 328 34.16 -8.61 6.18
C HIS A 328 33.93 -9.69 5.12
N GLN A 329 34.16 -10.95 5.46
CA GLN A 329 33.81 -12.09 4.60
C GLN A 329 32.36 -12.51 4.83
N GLY A 330 31.63 -12.74 3.74
CA GLY A 330 30.23 -13.15 3.76
C GLY A 330 29.94 -14.25 2.74
N LEU A 331 28.74 -14.82 2.83
CA LEU A 331 28.18 -15.80 1.91
C LEU A 331 26.88 -15.27 1.31
N SER A 332 26.72 -15.35 -0.01
CA SER A 332 25.44 -15.10 -0.67
C SER A 332 24.84 -16.42 -1.11
N LEU A 333 23.66 -16.74 -0.56
CA LEU A 333 22.91 -17.96 -0.86
C LEU A 333 21.86 -17.68 -1.95
N SER A 334 21.95 -18.43 -3.04
CA SER A 334 21.00 -18.42 -4.15
C SER A 334 20.49 -19.85 -4.40
N PHE A 335 19.43 -19.98 -5.20
CA PHE A 335 18.82 -21.29 -5.49
C PHE A 335 18.64 -21.47 -6.99
N ASP A 336 19.24 -22.52 -7.55
CA ASP A 336 19.14 -22.87 -8.97
C ASP A 336 17.98 -23.85 -9.17
N TYR A 337 17.02 -23.44 -10.02
CA TYR A 337 15.91 -24.28 -10.46
C TYR A 337 16.09 -24.63 -11.93
N GLN A 338 16.63 -25.82 -12.22
CA GLN A 338 16.88 -26.33 -13.59
C GLN A 338 17.70 -25.39 -14.49
N GLY A 339 18.68 -24.69 -13.93
CA GLY A 339 19.53 -23.73 -14.63
C GLY A 339 19.11 -22.26 -14.47
N HIS A 340 17.96 -22.00 -13.84
CA HIS A 340 17.52 -20.64 -13.53
C HIS A 340 17.90 -20.28 -12.09
N LEU A 341 18.95 -19.46 -11.94
CA LEU A 341 19.45 -19.00 -10.65
C LEU A 341 18.53 -17.92 -10.06
N LEU A 342 17.88 -18.22 -8.95
CA LEU A 342 17.08 -17.27 -8.18
C LEU A 342 17.95 -16.60 -7.13
N HIS A 343 18.20 -15.31 -7.34
CA HIS A 343 18.93 -14.46 -6.41
C HIS A 343 18.12 -14.08 -5.16
N PRO A 344 18.81 -13.67 -4.09
CA PRO A 344 18.23 -13.21 -2.83
C PRO A 344 16.99 -12.31 -2.97
N GLY A 345 17.04 -11.29 -3.85
CA GLY A 345 15.94 -10.33 -4.01
C GLY A 345 14.58 -10.90 -4.46
N HIS A 346 14.51 -12.15 -4.91
CA HIS A 346 13.25 -12.81 -5.23
C HIS A 346 12.58 -13.31 -3.95
N GLN A 347 11.56 -12.60 -3.46
CA GLN A 347 10.83 -12.97 -2.22
C GLN A 347 9.48 -13.65 -2.48
N GLN A 348 8.99 -13.62 -3.71
CA GLN A 348 7.71 -14.22 -4.09
C GLN A 348 7.85 -15.74 -4.23
N ALA A 349 6.80 -16.49 -3.88
CA ALA A 349 6.77 -17.96 -4.03
C ALA A 349 6.75 -18.42 -5.50
N LEU A 350 6.25 -17.58 -6.39
CA LEU A 350 6.27 -17.77 -7.83
C LEU A 350 7.13 -16.69 -8.46
N VAL A 351 8.21 -17.08 -9.13
CA VAL A 351 9.09 -16.16 -9.86
C VAL A 351 8.96 -16.43 -11.34
N THR A 352 8.81 -15.36 -12.13
CA THR A 352 8.76 -15.49 -13.60
C THR A 352 10.04 -14.97 -14.22
N VAL A 353 10.78 -15.85 -14.88
CA VAL A 353 11.98 -15.52 -15.65
C VAL A 353 11.64 -15.64 -17.14
N ARG A 354 12.19 -14.74 -17.95
CA ARG A 354 12.03 -14.82 -19.41
C ARG A 354 13.39 -14.92 -20.07
N GLU A 355 13.56 -15.98 -20.84
CA GLU A 355 14.73 -16.22 -21.69
C GLU A 355 14.24 -16.37 -23.13
N ASP A 356 14.70 -15.48 -24.00
CA ASP A 356 14.25 -15.40 -25.39
C ASP A 356 12.71 -15.35 -25.55
N THR A 357 12.13 -16.42 -26.09
CA THR A 357 10.69 -16.60 -26.32
C THR A 357 10.06 -17.58 -25.33
N THR A 358 10.75 -17.91 -24.25
CA THR A 358 10.24 -18.82 -23.22
C THR A 358 10.07 -18.06 -21.92
N ARG A 359 8.93 -18.26 -21.28
CA ARG A 359 8.60 -17.73 -19.97
C ARG A 359 8.59 -18.88 -18.98
N TYR A 360 9.55 -18.90 -18.08
CA TYR A 360 9.64 -19.88 -17.02
C TYR A 360 8.94 -19.35 -15.78
N ARG A 361 7.91 -20.06 -15.33
CA ARG A 361 7.20 -19.78 -14.09
C ARG A 361 7.67 -20.78 -13.05
N ILE A 362 8.46 -20.30 -12.11
CA ILE A 362 9.22 -21.12 -11.17
C ILE A 362 8.52 -21.09 -9.81
N HIS A 363 7.96 -22.22 -9.41
CA HIS A 363 7.38 -22.42 -8.10
C HIS A 363 8.48 -22.81 -7.12
N ARG A 364 8.77 -21.91 -6.17
CA ARG A 364 9.85 -22.11 -5.19
C ARG A 364 9.47 -23.11 -4.10
N GLN A 365 10.42 -23.94 -3.73
CA GLN A 365 10.36 -24.85 -2.59
C GLN A 365 10.85 -24.15 -1.33
N LEU A 366 10.02 -23.24 -0.79
CA LEU A 366 10.39 -22.38 0.33
C LEU A 366 10.84 -23.17 1.59
N GLU A 367 10.27 -24.36 1.82
CA GLU A 367 10.69 -25.24 2.92
C GLU A 367 12.10 -25.78 2.72
N THR A 368 12.42 -26.24 1.50
CA THR A 368 13.76 -26.73 1.13
C THR A 368 14.79 -25.60 1.18
N GLU A 369 14.43 -24.41 0.69
CA GLU A 369 15.28 -23.21 0.76
C GLU A 369 15.57 -22.81 2.22
N GLN A 370 14.55 -22.86 3.08
CA GLN A 370 14.70 -22.59 4.50
C GLN A 370 15.61 -23.63 5.18
N ALA A 371 15.42 -24.92 4.89
CA ALA A 371 16.25 -25.99 5.43
C ALA A 371 17.72 -25.84 5.04
N ALA A 372 18.01 -25.41 3.80
CA ALA A 372 19.36 -25.11 3.34
C ALA A 372 19.99 -23.96 4.15
N ARG A 373 19.25 -22.89 4.40
CA ARG A 373 19.73 -21.78 5.25
C ARG A 373 19.98 -22.23 6.70
N GLU A 374 19.06 -23.00 7.27
CA GLU A 374 19.19 -23.56 8.62
C GLU A 374 20.40 -24.50 8.74
N ARG A 375 20.71 -25.27 7.69
CA ARG A 375 21.91 -26.10 7.62
C ARG A 375 23.19 -25.29 7.80
N LEU A 376 23.32 -24.15 7.10
CA LEU A 376 24.47 -23.25 7.24
C LEU A 376 24.56 -22.63 8.64
N GLN A 377 23.43 -22.20 9.18
CA GLN A 377 23.37 -21.59 10.52
C GLN A 377 23.71 -22.57 11.64
N GLN A 378 23.11 -23.75 11.64
CA GLN A 378 23.27 -24.72 12.73
C GLN A 378 24.63 -25.39 12.73
N SER A 379 25.23 -25.57 11.55
CA SER A 379 26.43 -26.40 11.40
C SER A 379 27.72 -25.60 11.31
N TYR A 380 27.63 -24.37 10.78
CA TYR A 380 28.79 -23.53 10.52
C TYR A 380 28.65 -22.12 11.13
N GLY A 381 27.49 -21.78 11.69
CA GLY A 381 27.29 -20.52 12.43
C GLY A 381 26.93 -19.30 11.56
N PHE A 382 26.70 -19.49 10.25
CA PHE A 382 26.36 -18.40 9.34
C PHE A 382 24.91 -17.92 9.52
N SER A 383 24.71 -16.63 9.72
CA SER A 383 23.38 -16.03 9.89
C SER A 383 23.24 -14.70 9.15
N ALA A 384 22.02 -14.35 8.79
CA ALA A 384 21.72 -13.03 8.23
C ALA A 384 21.68 -11.99 9.36
N GLN A 385 22.17 -10.78 9.09
CA GLN A 385 22.01 -9.63 9.99
C GLN A 385 20.59 -9.06 9.89
N GLU A 386 20.07 -8.44 10.95
CA GLU A 386 18.68 -7.94 11.01
C GLU A 386 18.32 -6.95 9.89
N GLN A 387 19.29 -6.18 9.38
CA GLN A 387 19.10 -5.17 8.34
C GLN A 387 19.60 -5.62 6.96
N ALA A 388 20.21 -6.80 6.87
CA ALA A 388 20.73 -7.36 5.63
C ALA A 388 19.69 -8.26 4.95
N HIS A 389 19.97 -8.67 3.71
CA HIS A 389 19.13 -9.63 3.04
C HIS A 389 19.17 -10.99 3.78
N PRO A 390 18.05 -11.69 4.00
CA PRO A 390 18.01 -12.98 4.71
C PRO A 390 18.83 -14.14 4.12
N LEU A 391 19.43 -13.93 2.95
CA LEU A 391 20.23 -14.89 2.20
C LEU A 391 21.69 -14.41 2.02
N ASP A 392 22.01 -13.22 2.54
CA ASP A 392 23.40 -12.78 2.72
C ASP A 392 23.78 -13.05 4.17
N LEU A 393 24.72 -13.98 4.36
CA LEU A 393 25.04 -14.60 5.64
C LEU A 393 26.46 -14.27 6.07
N TRP A 394 26.63 -14.08 7.37
CA TRP A 394 27.87 -13.66 8.01
C TRP A 394 28.16 -14.55 9.22
N LEU A 395 29.42 -14.63 9.63
CA LEU A 395 29.78 -15.22 10.93
C LEU A 395 29.80 -14.14 12.00
N ASP A 396 28.97 -14.32 13.03
CA ASP A 396 29.07 -13.55 14.27
C ASP A 396 29.79 -14.39 15.33
N ALA A 397 31.11 -14.26 15.40
CA ALA A 397 31.95 -15.02 16.31
C ALA A 397 32.34 -14.24 17.58
N GLY A 398 31.89 -12.98 17.74
CA GLY A 398 32.24 -12.13 18.88
C GLY A 398 33.71 -11.69 18.97
N ASN A 399 34.65 -12.45 18.39
CA ASN A 399 36.04 -12.05 18.23
C ASN A 399 36.62 -12.48 16.87
N PRO A 400 37.66 -11.79 16.37
CA PRO A 400 38.26 -12.11 15.08
C PRO A 400 38.90 -13.51 15.03
N ALA A 401 39.64 -13.93 16.06
CA ALA A 401 40.38 -15.21 16.06
C ALA A 401 39.46 -16.42 15.85
N LEU A 402 38.33 -16.43 16.54
CA LEU A 402 37.28 -17.42 16.39
C LEU A 402 36.63 -17.36 15.01
N ALA A 403 36.38 -16.15 14.48
CA ALA A 403 35.85 -16.00 13.12
C ALA A 403 36.77 -16.63 12.08
N ALA A 404 38.08 -16.42 12.18
CA ALA A 404 39.05 -17.00 11.27
C ALA A 404 39.15 -18.52 11.38
N LEU A 405 39.09 -19.08 12.59
CA LEU A 405 39.06 -20.52 12.81
C LEU A 405 37.78 -21.17 12.27
N LEU A 406 36.64 -20.53 12.46
CA LEU A 406 35.37 -20.99 11.89
C LEU A 406 35.41 -20.93 10.36
N TRP A 407 35.95 -19.85 9.78
CA TRP A 407 36.16 -19.75 8.34
C TRP A 407 37.13 -20.81 7.81
N ASN A 408 38.27 -21.05 8.46
CA ASN A 408 39.21 -22.08 8.02
C ASN A 408 38.57 -23.46 8.05
N ASN A 409 37.88 -23.79 9.15
CA ASN A 409 37.12 -25.02 9.25
C ASN A 409 36.05 -25.14 8.17
N PHE A 410 35.33 -24.06 7.87
CA PHE A 410 34.34 -24.05 6.81
C PHE A 410 34.97 -24.26 5.42
N LEU A 411 36.10 -23.62 5.13
CA LEU A 411 36.79 -23.78 3.84
C LEU A 411 37.36 -25.19 3.65
N ASP A 412 38.00 -25.76 4.68
CA ASP A 412 38.70 -27.05 4.59
C ASP A 412 37.76 -28.25 4.75
N ASN A 413 36.78 -28.15 5.66
CA ASN A 413 35.90 -29.27 6.02
C ASN A 413 34.43 -29.02 5.62
N GLY A 414 33.97 -27.77 5.63
CA GLY A 414 32.57 -27.43 5.31
C GLY A 414 32.25 -27.52 3.83
N ILE A 415 33.02 -26.82 2.99
CA ILE A 415 32.85 -26.78 1.53
C ILE A 415 32.83 -28.19 0.92
N PRO A 416 33.80 -29.09 1.21
CA PRO A 416 33.78 -30.43 0.62
C PRO A 416 32.54 -31.27 1.00
N VAL A 417 32.00 -31.09 2.21
CA VAL A 417 30.77 -31.77 2.64
C VAL A 417 29.56 -31.24 1.90
N LEU A 418 29.44 -29.92 1.76
CA LEU A 418 28.34 -29.30 1.03
C LEU A 418 28.37 -29.66 -0.46
N GLU A 419 29.54 -29.71 -1.09
CA GLU A 419 29.68 -30.17 -2.49
C GLU A 419 29.22 -31.62 -2.66
N GLN A 420 29.52 -32.51 -1.70
CA GLN A 420 29.03 -33.89 -1.70
C GLN A 420 27.51 -33.99 -1.50
N GLU A 421 26.92 -33.07 -0.74
CA GLU A 421 25.47 -32.91 -0.57
C GLU A 421 24.79 -32.29 -1.82
N GLY A 422 25.56 -31.91 -2.84
CA GLY A 422 25.05 -31.39 -4.11
C GLY A 422 24.98 -29.86 -4.20
N TRP A 423 25.55 -29.14 -3.23
CA TRP A 423 25.64 -27.67 -3.29
C TRP A 423 26.63 -27.25 -4.38
N ARG A 424 26.35 -26.12 -5.02
CA ARG A 424 27.30 -25.48 -5.94
C ARG A 424 27.97 -24.31 -5.24
N ILE A 425 29.30 -24.29 -5.21
CA ILE A 425 30.06 -23.28 -4.48
C ILE A 425 30.90 -22.47 -5.47
N SER A 426 30.81 -21.14 -5.39
CA SER A 426 31.63 -20.20 -6.16
C SER A 426 32.36 -19.23 -5.22
N ARG A 427 33.46 -18.68 -5.69
CA ARG A 427 34.20 -17.61 -5.01
C ARG A 427 34.19 -16.40 -5.94
N ASP A 428 33.72 -15.27 -5.44
CA ASP A 428 33.81 -13.99 -6.14
C ASP A 428 35.27 -13.52 -6.17
N ASP A 429 35.64 -12.73 -7.18
CA ASP A 429 37.00 -12.19 -7.33
C ASP A 429 37.40 -11.28 -6.14
N SER A 430 36.42 -10.71 -5.42
CA SER A 430 36.64 -9.94 -4.20
C SER A 430 37.05 -10.77 -2.99
N PHE A 431 36.82 -12.09 -3.01
CA PHE A 431 37.00 -12.93 -1.82
C PHE A 431 38.47 -13.00 -1.40
N GLN A 432 38.78 -12.30 -0.30
CA GLN A 432 40.13 -12.17 0.24
C GLN A 432 40.19 -12.79 1.63
N LEU A 433 40.56 -14.08 1.66
CA LEU A 433 40.92 -14.79 2.87
C LEU A 433 42.03 -15.79 2.56
N ALA A 434 43.21 -15.58 3.14
CA ALA A 434 44.37 -16.45 2.97
C ALA A 434 45.06 -16.67 4.32
N PHE A 435 45.39 -17.92 4.61
CA PHE A 435 46.07 -18.33 5.85
C PHE A 435 47.54 -18.67 5.54
N THR A 436 48.48 -18.16 6.33
CA THR A 436 49.94 -18.34 6.10
C THR A 436 50.68 -18.88 7.33
N LEU A 437 51.22 -20.11 7.24
CA LEU A 437 51.87 -20.88 8.33
C LEU A 437 53.00 -20.15 9.07
N VAL A 438 53.08 -20.36 10.40
CA VAL A 438 54.21 -19.95 11.26
C VAL A 438 54.77 -21.17 11.99
N ASP A 439 56.09 -21.40 11.86
CA ASP A 439 56.70 -22.67 12.28
C ASP A 439 57.12 -22.75 13.76
N ASN A 440 57.07 -21.66 14.54
CA ASN A 440 57.66 -21.63 15.90
C ASN A 440 56.75 -20.94 16.95
N TRP A 441 56.22 -21.73 17.89
CA TRP A 441 55.58 -21.23 19.12
C TRP A 441 56.31 -21.75 20.37
N GLU A 442 56.28 -20.98 21.47
CA GLU A 442 56.97 -21.29 22.72
C GLU A 442 55.99 -21.24 23.90
N ALA A 443 55.93 -22.32 24.69
CA ALA A 443 55.25 -22.33 25.99
C ALA A 443 56.26 -22.23 27.14
N GLU A 444 56.10 -21.20 27.97
CA GLU A 444 56.81 -21.05 29.23
C GLU A 444 55.85 -21.32 30.40
N LEU A 445 56.19 -22.28 31.26
CA LEU A 445 55.52 -22.51 32.53
C LEU A 445 56.38 -21.95 33.66
N LYS A 446 55.93 -20.90 34.33
CA LYS A 446 56.60 -20.32 35.50
C LYS A 446 55.87 -20.76 36.76
N SER A 447 56.55 -21.52 37.61
CA SER A 447 56.06 -21.84 38.94
C SER A 447 56.40 -20.69 39.87
N SER A 448 55.45 -20.32 40.71
CA SER A 448 55.73 -19.47 41.85
C SER A 448 55.05 -20.05 43.08
N GLY A 449 55.63 -19.75 44.25
CA GLY A 449 55.64 -20.60 45.44
C GLY A 449 54.29 -21.21 45.87
N GLU A 450 54.39 -22.45 46.34
CA GLU A 450 53.34 -23.32 46.92
C GLU A 450 51.96 -23.23 46.25
N GLN A 451 51.86 -23.92 45.10
CA GLN A 451 50.64 -24.39 44.42
C GLN A 451 50.01 -23.50 43.34
N TRP A 452 50.71 -22.51 42.80
CA TRP A 452 50.25 -21.79 41.61
C TRP A 452 51.26 -21.81 40.46
N PHE A 453 50.76 -21.95 39.23
CA PHE A 453 51.54 -21.89 38.00
C PHE A 453 51.03 -20.73 37.14
N GLU A 454 51.95 -19.90 36.65
CA GLU A 454 51.72 -18.95 35.58
C GLU A 454 52.09 -19.62 34.26
N LEU A 455 51.10 -19.83 33.41
CA LEU A 455 51.27 -20.37 32.06
C LEU A 455 51.38 -19.19 31.09
N GLY A 456 52.51 -19.06 30.41
CA GLY A 456 52.72 -18.07 29.35
C GLY A 456 52.87 -18.78 28.01
N ILE A 457 51.80 -18.83 27.23
CA ILE A 457 51.82 -19.40 25.87
C ILE A 457 51.88 -18.24 24.88
N GLY A 458 52.84 -18.26 23.97
CA GLY A 458 52.95 -17.24 22.93
C GLY A 458 53.85 -17.64 21.77
N PHE A 459 53.92 -16.78 20.76
CA PHE A 459 54.75 -16.97 19.58
C PHE A 459 55.27 -15.62 19.10
N GLU A 460 56.40 -15.61 18.39
CA GLU A 460 56.98 -14.39 17.83
C GLU A 460 56.54 -14.20 16.37
N VAL A 461 55.96 -13.04 16.08
CA VAL A 461 55.65 -12.60 14.72
C VAL A 461 56.31 -11.26 14.49
N GLU A 462 57.14 -11.16 13.44
CA GLU A 462 57.81 -9.92 13.05
C GLU A 462 58.59 -9.24 14.22
N GLY A 463 59.11 -10.04 15.15
CA GLY A 463 59.87 -9.58 16.33
C GLY A 463 59.01 -9.13 17.53
N GLN A 464 57.69 -9.31 17.47
CA GLN A 464 56.77 -9.07 18.58
C GLN A 464 56.21 -10.39 19.14
N ARG A 465 56.26 -10.56 20.47
CA ARG A 465 55.70 -11.72 21.15
C ARG A 465 54.20 -11.53 21.38
N ILE A 466 53.39 -12.39 20.76
CA ILE A 466 51.94 -12.40 20.92
C ILE A 466 51.56 -13.40 22.01
N ASN A 467 50.77 -12.96 23.00
CA ASN A 467 50.28 -13.81 24.09
C ASN A 467 48.97 -14.49 23.66
N LEU A 468 48.98 -15.82 23.62
CA LEU A 468 47.84 -16.64 23.17
C LEU A 468 46.75 -16.79 24.23
N LEU A 469 47.08 -16.62 25.51
CA LEU A 469 46.19 -16.94 26.60
C LEU A 469 44.93 -16.03 26.65
N PRO A 470 45.05 -14.69 26.49
CA PRO A 470 43.88 -13.81 26.39
C PRO A 470 42.98 -14.17 25.20
N ILE A 471 43.58 -14.50 24.05
CA ILE A 471 42.84 -14.87 22.83
C ILE A 471 42.02 -16.14 23.06
N LEU A 472 42.62 -17.18 23.65
CA LEU A 472 41.92 -18.42 23.97
C LEU A 472 40.80 -18.21 25.01
N VAL A 473 41.01 -17.33 26.00
CA VAL A 473 39.99 -16.97 26.99
C VAL A 473 38.83 -16.24 26.33
N ASP A 474 39.10 -15.28 25.45
CA ASP A 474 38.08 -14.55 24.70
C ASP A 474 37.29 -15.46 23.76
N MET A 475 37.96 -16.46 23.15
CA MET A 475 37.30 -17.48 22.33
C MET A 475 36.38 -18.38 23.17
N LEU A 476 36.84 -18.83 24.34
CA LEU A 476 36.03 -19.63 25.27
C LEU A 476 34.79 -18.87 25.73
N ALA A 477 34.92 -17.56 26.01
CA ALA A 477 33.82 -16.71 26.44
C ALA A 477 32.76 -16.49 25.34
N SER A 478 33.16 -16.61 24.06
CA SER A 478 32.29 -16.38 22.90
C SER A 478 31.61 -17.66 22.39
N MET A 479 31.95 -18.83 22.96
CA MET A 479 31.42 -20.13 22.56
C MET A 479 30.31 -20.61 23.50
N ARG A 480 29.41 -21.47 23.02
CA ARG A 480 28.31 -22.02 23.83
C ARG A 480 28.79 -23.04 24.85
N SER A 481 29.87 -23.78 24.53
CA SER A 481 30.50 -24.73 25.43
C SER A 481 32.02 -24.84 25.22
N PRO A 482 32.81 -25.11 26.29
CA PRO A 482 34.25 -25.36 26.16
C PRO A 482 34.59 -26.61 25.33
N GLN A 483 33.68 -27.59 25.28
CA GLN A 483 33.86 -28.81 24.48
C GLN A 483 33.84 -28.51 22.98
N GLU A 484 32.96 -27.61 22.51
CA GLU A 484 32.92 -27.19 21.10
C GLU A 484 34.27 -26.61 20.65
N LEU A 485 34.91 -25.80 21.50
CA LEU A 485 36.22 -25.22 21.16
C LEU A 485 37.29 -26.31 21.09
N THR A 486 37.25 -27.26 22.01
CA THR A 486 38.20 -28.38 22.02
C THR A 486 38.05 -29.23 20.75
N THR A 487 36.82 -29.55 20.34
CA THR A 487 36.56 -30.29 19.11
C THR A 487 36.99 -29.51 17.87
N LEU A 488 36.71 -28.20 17.82
CA LEU A 488 37.15 -27.35 16.72
C LEU A 488 38.68 -27.32 16.62
N LEU A 489 39.38 -27.10 17.74
CA LEU A 489 40.85 -27.10 17.78
C LEU A 489 41.46 -28.47 17.42
N GLN A 490 40.76 -29.58 17.67
CA GLN A 490 41.21 -30.92 17.27
C GLN A 490 41.04 -31.20 15.78
N LEU A 491 40.10 -30.52 15.12
CA LEU A 491 39.89 -30.61 13.67
C LEU A 491 40.86 -29.70 12.89
N GLN A 492 41.58 -28.84 13.59
CA GLN A 492 42.51 -27.87 13.02
C GLN A 492 43.94 -28.30 13.36
N GLU A 493 44.82 -28.25 12.36
CA GLU A 493 46.24 -28.54 12.58
C GLU A 493 46.98 -27.35 13.25
N TYR A 494 46.35 -26.16 13.25
CA TYR A 494 46.95 -24.88 13.65
C TYR A 494 45.95 -23.96 14.39
N LEU A 495 46.46 -22.93 15.08
CA LEU A 495 45.65 -21.96 15.84
C LEU A 495 45.79 -20.57 15.23
N LEU A 496 44.74 -20.09 14.55
CA LEU A 496 44.80 -18.81 13.83
C LEU A 496 44.70 -17.62 14.78
N VAL A 497 45.62 -16.67 14.64
CA VAL A 497 45.69 -15.46 15.46
C VAL A 497 45.65 -14.21 14.58
N PRO A 498 44.80 -13.22 14.92
CA PRO A 498 44.73 -11.97 14.17
C PRO A 498 45.99 -11.12 14.40
N LEU A 499 46.56 -10.57 13.32
CA LEU A 499 47.59 -9.53 13.36
C LEU A 499 46.98 -8.16 13.10
N GLU A 500 47.63 -7.08 13.57
CA GLU A 500 47.14 -5.69 13.47
C GLU A 500 46.88 -5.21 12.01
N ASP A 501 47.38 -5.93 11.00
CA ASP A 501 47.27 -5.57 9.57
C ASP A 501 46.14 -6.30 8.81
N GLY A 502 45.20 -6.99 9.48
CA GLY A 502 44.14 -7.76 8.81
C GLY A 502 44.63 -9.05 8.11
N ARG A 503 45.88 -9.45 8.38
CA ARG A 503 46.49 -10.70 7.91
C ARG A 503 46.30 -11.79 8.98
N TRP A 504 45.97 -13.01 8.53
CA TRP A 504 45.77 -14.18 9.40
C TRP A 504 46.97 -15.11 9.33
N ARG A 505 47.46 -15.56 10.49
CA ARG A 505 48.54 -16.56 10.57
C ARG A 505 48.11 -17.74 11.46
N PRO A 506 48.24 -19.00 10.99
CA PRO A 506 48.03 -20.23 11.76
C PRO A 506 49.08 -20.45 12.85
#